data_AF-A0A7K7YMT2-F1
#
_entry.id   AF-A0A7K7YMT2-F1
#
_cell.length_a   1.000
_cell.length_b   1.000
_cell.length_c   1.000
_cell.angle_alpha   90.00
_cell.angle_beta   90.00
_cell.angle_gamma   90.00
#
_symmetry.space_group_name_H-M   'P 1'
#
loop_
_entity.id
_entity.type
_entity.pdbx_description
1 polymer ?
#
loop_
_entity_poly.entity_id
_entity_poly.type
_entity_poly.pdbx_seq_one_letter_code
_entity_poly.pdbx_strand_id
1 'polypeptide(L)'
;ELPRAAVRILSNMTFLFVSLSYTAESAIVTAFITFIPKFIESQFGIPASNASIYTGVIIVPSAGVGIVLGGYIIKKLKLGARESAKLAMICSGVSLLCFSTLFIVGCESINLGGINIPYTTGPTLAMAHRNLTGSCNVNCGCKIHEYEPVCGSDGITYFNPCLAGCISGGNHSTGVRNYTECACVQSRQVITPPTVGQRSQLRLVIVKTYLNENGYAVSGKCDRTCNTLIPFLVFLFIVTLITACAQPSAVIVTLRSVEDGERPFALGMQFVLLRTLAYIPTPIYFGAVIDTTCMLWQQDCGVQGSCWEYDVTSFRFVYFGLAAALKFVGFFFIFLAWYSIKCKEEQLQRQSWRASPVNTVSEMVGQAGPPQNYARTRSCPTFSSQGDISVAQGMNCLAQTYPGPFSEAINSSNENALEE
;
A
#
# COMPACT_ATOMS: atom_id res chain seq x y z
N GLU A 1 -28.31 17.29 18.56
CA GLU A 1 -27.48 17.84 17.46
C GLU A 1 -26.50 16.85 16.83
N LEU A 2 -25.48 16.35 17.55
CA LEU A 2 -24.45 15.43 17.02
C LEU A 2 -24.96 14.21 16.20
N PRO A 3 -25.93 13.40 16.67
CA PRO A 3 -26.40 12.24 15.89
C PRO A 3 -27.17 12.64 14.62
N ARG A 4 -27.86 13.79 14.62
CA ARG A 4 -28.55 14.29 13.42
C ARG A 4 -27.57 14.78 12.36
N ALA A 5 -26.51 15.47 12.78
CA ALA A 5 -25.42 15.87 11.88
C ALA A 5 -24.69 14.65 11.29
N ALA A 6 -24.42 13.62 12.10
CA ALA A 6 -23.81 12.38 11.64
C ALA A 6 -24.67 11.67 10.59
N VAL A 7 -25.98 11.52 10.84
CA VAL A 7 -26.91 10.90 9.88
C VAL A 7 -26.99 11.71 8.59
N ARG A 8 -26.99 13.05 8.66
CA ARG A 8 -27.00 13.92 7.48
C ARG A 8 -25.77 13.68 6.59
N ILE A 9 -24.57 13.65 7.18
CA ILE A 9 -23.32 13.43 6.43
C ILE A 9 -23.24 12.01 5.87
N LEU A 10 -23.61 11.00 6.66
CA LEU A 10 -23.62 9.60 6.21
C LEU A 10 -24.70 9.33 5.14
N SER A 11 -25.79 10.10 5.13
CA SER A 11 -26.82 10.03 4.08
C SER A 11 -26.37 10.66 2.76
N ASN A 12 -25.27 11.43 2.76
CA ASN A 12 -24.71 11.96 1.53
C ASN A 12 -23.98 10.85 0.76
N MET A 13 -24.59 10.41 -0.33
CA MET A 13 -24.09 9.29 -1.16
C MET A 13 -22.65 9.50 -1.62
N THR A 14 -22.26 10.73 -2.00
CA THR A 14 -20.88 11.01 -2.44
C THR A 14 -19.88 10.83 -1.31
N PHE A 15 -20.19 11.34 -0.12
CA PHE A 15 -19.36 11.17 1.08
C PHE A 15 -19.23 9.69 1.47
N LEU A 16 -20.33 8.94 1.43
CA LEU A 16 -20.35 7.53 1.78
C LEU A 16 -19.49 6.71 0.80
N PHE A 17 -19.68 6.87 -0.52
CA PHE A 17 -18.92 6.12 -1.51
C PHE A 17 -17.42 6.45 -1.49
N VAL A 18 -17.03 7.72 -1.34
CA VAL A 18 -15.61 8.07 -1.22
C VAL A 18 -15.01 7.52 0.08
N SER A 19 -15.78 7.51 1.18
CA SER A 19 -15.33 6.95 2.46
C SER A 19 -15.16 5.43 2.40
N LEU A 20 -16.08 4.71 1.76
CA LEU A 20 -15.97 3.25 1.56
C LEU A 20 -14.80 2.88 0.65
N SER A 21 -14.59 3.63 -0.44
CA SER A 21 -13.41 3.44 -1.30
C SER A 21 -12.11 3.67 -0.54
N TYR A 22 -12.03 4.78 0.21
CA TYR A 22 -10.87 5.08 1.03
C TYR A 22 -10.63 4.03 2.13
N THR A 23 -11.71 3.45 2.66
CA THR A 23 -11.62 2.35 3.64
C THR A 23 -11.02 1.10 3.04
N ALA A 24 -11.44 0.69 1.84
CA ALA A 24 -10.84 -0.45 1.14
C ALA A 24 -9.35 -0.21 0.86
N GLU A 25 -8.99 1.00 0.43
CA GLU A 25 -7.59 1.42 0.21
C GLU A 25 -6.76 1.37 1.50
N SER A 26 -7.29 1.89 2.62
CA SER A 26 -6.62 1.85 3.92
C SER A 26 -6.49 0.44 4.49
N ALA A 27 -7.44 -0.47 4.18
CA ALA A 27 -7.33 -1.88 4.54
C ALA A 27 -6.09 -2.51 3.88
N ILE A 28 -5.87 -2.26 2.59
CA ILE A 28 -4.70 -2.78 1.88
C ILE A 28 -3.39 -2.20 2.45
N VAL A 29 -3.36 -0.89 2.73
CA VAL A 29 -2.19 -0.25 3.36
C VAL A 29 -1.91 -0.88 4.73
N THR A 30 -2.94 -1.14 5.53
CA THR A 30 -2.81 -1.78 6.84
C THR A 30 -2.27 -3.20 6.73
N ALA A 31 -2.78 -4.00 5.78
CA ALA A 31 -2.27 -5.33 5.49
C ALA A 31 -0.80 -5.30 5.08
N PHE A 32 -0.42 -4.31 4.26
CA PHE A 32 0.95 -4.16 3.79
C PHE A 32 1.92 -3.82 4.92
N ILE A 33 1.54 -2.87 5.78
CA ILE A 33 2.36 -2.51 6.95
C ILE A 33 2.55 -3.71 7.90
N THR A 34 1.51 -4.53 8.06
CA THR A 34 1.52 -5.63 9.05
C THR A 34 2.19 -6.90 8.54
N PHE A 35 2.01 -7.27 7.28
CA PHE A 35 2.40 -8.59 6.78
C PHE A 35 3.46 -8.58 5.67
N ILE A 36 3.81 -7.46 5.04
CA ILE A 36 4.90 -7.42 4.05
C ILE A 36 6.25 -7.89 4.62
N PRO A 37 6.67 -7.51 5.85
CA PRO A 37 7.95 -8.01 6.39
C PRO A 37 7.97 -9.53 6.48
N LYS A 38 6.89 -10.12 7.00
CA LYS A 38 6.73 -11.58 7.10
C LYS A 38 6.63 -12.25 5.73
N PHE A 39 5.98 -11.59 4.76
CA PHE A 39 5.95 -12.04 3.38
C PHE A 39 7.36 -12.08 2.79
N ILE A 40 8.16 -11.01 2.94
CA ILE A 40 9.54 -10.95 2.42
C ILE A 40 10.41 -12.02 3.08
N GLU A 41 10.30 -12.18 4.40
CA GLU A 41 11.00 -13.21 5.17
C GLU A 41 10.70 -14.62 4.64
N SER A 42 9.42 -14.97 4.49
CA SER A 42 8.99 -16.30 4.06
C SER A 42 9.28 -16.59 2.59
N GLN A 43 9.12 -15.58 1.71
CA GLN A 43 9.26 -15.75 0.26
C GLN A 43 10.71 -15.73 -0.20
N PHE A 44 11.52 -14.82 0.33
CA PHE A 44 12.89 -14.61 -0.11
C PHE A 44 13.92 -15.23 0.84
N GLY A 45 13.50 -15.76 2.00
CA GLY A 45 14.41 -16.40 2.97
C GLY A 45 15.33 -15.40 3.67
N ILE A 46 14.92 -14.15 3.77
CA ILE A 46 15.70 -13.05 4.35
C ILE A 46 15.40 -12.96 5.85
N PRO A 47 16.40 -12.67 6.72
CA PRO A 47 16.15 -12.45 8.14
C PRO A 47 15.07 -11.38 8.40
N ALA A 48 14.23 -11.60 9.42
CA ALA A 48 13.11 -10.72 9.77
C ALA A 48 13.51 -9.24 9.97
N SER A 49 14.70 -9.00 10.53
CA SER A 49 15.27 -7.65 10.71
C SER A 49 15.49 -6.93 9.37
N ASN A 50 16.17 -7.59 8.43
CA ASN A 50 16.44 -7.06 7.10
C ASN A 50 15.14 -6.88 6.29
N ALA A 51 14.21 -7.84 6.38
CA ALA A 51 12.90 -7.75 5.73
C ALA A 51 12.09 -6.53 6.23
N SER A 52 12.11 -6.28 7.53
CA SER A 52 11.46 -5.11 8.14
C SER A 52 12.11 -3.79 7.70
N ILE A 53 13.44 -3.74 7.62
CA ILE A 53 14.18 -2.57 7.13
C ILE A 53 13.82 -2.27 5.67
N TYR A 54 13.86 -3.28 4.79
CA TYR A 54 13.47 -3.09 3.38
C TYR A 54 12.03 -2.59 3.25
N THR A 55 11.11 -3.15 4.03
CA THR A 55 9.72 -2.69 4.05
C THR A 55 9.61 -1.22 4.45
N GLY A 56 10.28 -0.82 5.53
CA GLY A 56 10.29 0.58 6.00
C GLY A 56 10.88 1.55 4.98
N VAL A 57 12.05 1.21 4.41
CA VAL A 57 12.76 2.05 3.43
C VAL A 57 12.01 2.16 2.10
N ILE A 58 11.18 1.18 1.74
CA ILE A 58 10.39 1.23 0.51
C ILE A 58 9.04 1.93 0.72
N ILE A 59 8.28 1.51 1.75
CA ILE A 59 6.89 1.97 1.92
C ILE A 59 6.85 3.44 2.39
N VAL A 60 7.70 3.85 3.33
CA VAL A 60 7.62 5.20 3.91
C VAL A 60 7.97 6.29 2.88
N PRO A 61 9.09 6.21 2.14
CA PRO A 61 9.42 7.23 1.13
C PRO A 61 8.45 7.22 -0.05
N SER A 62 8.02 6.05 -0.52
CA SER A 62 7.04 5.97 -1.61
C SER A 62 5.70 6.61 -1.24
N ALA A 63 5.24 6.40 0.00
CA ALA A 63 4.03 7.05 0.50
C ALA A 63 4.17 8.58 0.56
N GLY A 64 5.29 9.08 1.11
CA GLY A 64 5.56 10.51 1.18
C GLY A 64 5.62 11.17 -0.21
N VAL A 65 6.40 10.58 -1.13
CA VAL A 65 6.51 11.07 -2.51
C VAL A 65 5.16 11.01 -3.22
N GLY A 66 4.41 9.92 -3.07
CA GLY A 66 3.08 9.75 -3.67
C GLY A 66 2.09 10.80 -3.19
N ILE A 67 1.97 11.03 -1.87
CA ILE A 67 1.06 12.04 -1.30
C ILE A 67 1.42 13.45 -1.80
N VAL A 68 2.71 13.81 -1.79
CA VAL A 68 3.16 15.12 -2.27
C VAL A 68 2.88 15.27 -3.77
N LEU A 69 3.16 14.24 -4.57
CA LEU A 69 2.90 14.23 -6.01
C LEU A 69 1.40 14.38 -6.30
N GLY A 70 0.55 13.63 -5.61
CA GLY A 70 -0.91 13.73 -5.74
C GLY A 70 -1.43 15.13 -5.40
N GLY A 71 -0.96 15.72 -4.29
CA GLY A 71 -1.31 17.09 -3.91
C GLY A 71 -0.80 18.13 -4.91
N TYR A 72 0.42 17.93 -5.44
CA TYR A 72 1.01 18.80 -6.46
C TYR A 72 0.20 18.77 -7.76
N ILE A 73 -0.20 17.58 -8.24
CA ILE A 73 -1.02 17.43 -9.45
C ILE A 73 -2.35 18.19 -9.29
N ILE A 74 -3.01 18.04 -8.14
CA ILE A 74 -4.29 18.72 -7.87
C ILE A 74 -4.13 20.24 -7.85
N LYS A 75 -3.07 20.74 -7.20
CA LYS A 75 -2.77 22.18 -7.15
C LYS A 75 -2.41 22.74 -8.52
N LYS A 76 -1.54 22.07 -9.28
CA LYS A 76 -1.06 22.53 -10.59
C LYS A 76 -2.20 22.58 -11.62
N LEU A 77 -3.03 21.54 -11.65
CA LEU A 77 -4.15 21.44 -12.60
C LEU A 77 -5.43 22.15 -12.12
N LYS A 78 -5.43 22.72 -10.91
CA LYS A 78 -6.59 23.38 -10.29
C LYS A 78 -7.85 22.51 -10.37
N LEU A 79 -7.73 21.24 -9.99
CA LEU A 79 -8.80 20.26 -10.15
C LEU A 79 -10.00 20.59 -9.24
N GLY A 80 -11.21 20.56 -9.81
CA GLY A 80 -12.46 20.61 -9.05
C GLY A 80 -12.80 19.26 -8.42
N ALA A 81 -14.00 19.14 -7.87
CA ALA A 81 -14.44 17.90 -7.19
C ALA A 81 -14.55 16.72 -8.18
N ARG A 82 -15.14 16.97 -9.36
CA ARG A 82 -15.28 15.96 -10.42
C ARG A 82 -13.95 15.51 -10.99
N GLU A 83 -13.02 16.43 -11.26
CA GLU A 83 -11.72 16.10 -11.81
C GLU A 83 -10.83 15.43 -10.78
N SER A 84 -10.93 15.82 -9.50
CA SER A 84 -10.24 15.13 -8.40
C SER A 84 -10.74 13.69 -8.24
N ALA A 85 -12.06 13.46 -8.30
CA ALA A 85 -12.62 12.11 -8.30
C ALA A 85 -12.18 11.29 -9.53
N LYS A 86 -12.08 11.93 -10.70
CA LYS A 86 -11.54 11.28 -11.92
C LYS A 86 -10.08 10.90 -11.77
N LEU A 87 -9.25 11.77 -11.19
CA LEU A 87 -7.84 11.47 -10.91
C LEU A 87 -7.72 10.28 -9.95
N ALA A 88 -8.51 10.27 -8.86
CA ALA A 88 -8.54 9.15 -7.91
C ALA A 88 -8.92 7.82 -8.57
N MET A 89 -9.94 7.81 -9.44
CA MET A 89 -10.30 6.63 -10.22
C MET A 89 -9.17 6.14 -11.13
N ILE A 90 -8.51 7.05 -11.84
CA ILE A 90 -7.40 6.70 -12.75
C ILE A 90 -6.25 6.09 -11.94
N CYS A 91 -5.85 6.72 -10.83
CA CYS A 91 -4.80 6.19 -9.96
C CYS A 91 -5.17 4.81 -9.38
N SER A 92 -6.43 4.62 -8.95
CA SER A 92 -6.91 3.33 -8.44
C SER A 92 -6.90 2.24 -9.52
N GLY A 93 -7.34 2.56 -10.75
CA GLY A 93 -7.30 1.64 -11.88
C GLY A 93 -5.88 1.26 -12.31
N VAL A 94 -4.96 2.22 -12.37
CA VAL A 94 -3.53 1.94 -12.65
C VAL A 94 -2.92 1.11 -11.53
N SER A 95 -3.22 1.43 -10.27
CA SER A 95 -2.78 0.64 -9.12
C SER A 95 -3.25 -0.82 -9.24
N LEU A 96 -4.52 -1.06 -9.56
CA LEU A 96 -5.07 -2.40 -9.75
C LEU A 96 -4.29 -3.20 -10.82
N LEU A 97 -3.93 -2.56 -11.94
CA LEU A 97 -3.10 -3.19 -12.98
C LEU A 97 -1.69 -3.50 -12.45
N CYS A 98 -1.06 -2.60 -11.71
CA CYS A 98 0.25 -2.85 -11.10
C CYS A 98 0.21 -3.93 -10.02
N PHE A 99 -0.91 -4.12 -9.31
CA PHE A 99 -1.07 -5.24 -8.38
C PHE A 99 -0.98 -6.59 -9.10
N SER A 100 -1.45 -6.68 -10.36
CA SER A 100 -1.33 -7.92 -11.14
C SER A 100 0.13 -8.35 -11.39
N THR A 101 1.07 -7.40 -11.46
CA THR A 101 2.49 -7.73 -11.67
C THR A 101 3.12 -8.35 -10.41
N LEU A 102 2.63 -8.02 -9.21
CA LEU A 102 3.07 -8.61 -7.95
C LEU A 102 2.70 -10.09 -7.81
N PHE A 103 1.70 -10.59 -8.55
CA PHE A 103 1.37 -12.03 -8.59
C PHE A 103 2.44 -12.85 -9.31
N ILE A 104 3.06 -12.26 -10.33
CA ILE A 104 3.98 -12.97 -11.23
C ILE A 104 5.38 -13.00 -10.62
N VAL A 105 5.77 -11.95 -9.90
CA VAL A 105 7.08 -11.84 -9.27
C VAL A 105 7.07 -12.55 -7.92
N GLY A 106 7.61 -13.76 -7.88
CA GLY A 106 7.93 -14.46 -6.63
C GLY A 106 9.06 -15.46 -6.83
N CYS A 107 9.34 -16.21 -5.77
CA CYS A 107 10.37 -17.26 -5.78
C CYS A 107 9.72 -18.65 -5.79
N GLU A 108 10.45 -19.65 -6.27
CA GLU A 108 10.05 -21.05 -6.11
C GLU A 108 10.11 -21.48 -4.63
N SER A 109 9.27 -22.45 -4.26
CA SER A 109 9.20 -23.00 -2.91
C SER A 109 10.48 -23.71 -2.49
N ILE A 110 10.87 -23.61 -1.22
CA ILE A 110 11.95 -24.44 -0.67
C ILE A 110 11.62 -25.91 -0.75
N ASN A 111 12.66 -26.67 -1.08
CA ASN A 111 12.65 -28.11 -1.00
C ASN A 111 12.90 -28.52 0.46
N LEU A 112 11.82 -28.88 1.15
CA LEU A 112 11.85 -29.46 2.50
C LEU A 112 11.77 -30.99 2.43
N GLY A 113 12.75 -31.67 3.02
CA GLY A 113 12.72 -33.12 3.18
C GLY A 113 11.54 -33.55 4.06
N GLY A 114 10.76 -34.54 3.61
CA GLY A 114 9.58 -35.05 4.31
C GLY A 114 8.27 -34.28 4.10
N ILE A 115 8.32 -33.09 3.47
CA ILE A 115 7.14 -32.27 3.15
C ILE A 115 6.98 -32.12 1.63
N ASN A 116 8.00 -31.61 0.94
CA ASN A 116 7.97 -31.38 -0.50
C ASN A 116 8.77 -32.46 -1.28
N ILE A 117 9.74 -33.11 -0.63
CA ILE A 117 10.50 -34.23 -1.19
C ILE A 117 10.40 -35.42 -0.22
N PRO A 118 9.82 -36.56 -0.62
CA PRO A 118 9.77 -37.73 0.24
C PRO A 118 11.18 -38.29 0.48
N TYR A 119 11.46 -38.73 1.71
CA TYR A 119 12.74 -39.35 2.08
C TYR A 119 13.01 -40.69 1.36
N THR A 120 11.98 -41.29 0.74
CA THR A 120 12.04 -42.60 0.10
C THR A 120 11.52 -42.56 -1.34
N THR A 121 12.29 -43.12 -2.28
CA THR A 121 11.90 -43.37 -3.67
C THR A 121 11.08 -44.67 -3.80
N GLY A 122 9.90 -44.71 -3.17
CA GLY A 122 8.94 -45.83 -3.27
C GLY A 122 7.74 -45.49 -4.17
N PRO A 123 7.10 -46.46 -4.86
CA PRO A 123 6.07 -46.22 -5.88
C PRO A 123 4.66 -45.93 -5.31
N THR A 124 4.52 -45.60 -4.03
CA THR A 124 3.21 -45.36 -3.41
C THR A 124 2.89 -43.87 -3.36
N LEU A 125 2.30 -43.42 -4.47
CA LEU A 125 1.55 -42.17 -4.57
C LEU A 125 0.39 -42.18 -3.56
N ALA A 126 0.21 -41.05 -2.86
CA ALA A 126 -0.89 -40.71 -1.95
C ALA A 126 -0.84 -41.27 -0.52
N MET A 127 -0.39 -40.43 0.43
CA MET A 127 -0.90 -40.43 1.82
C MET A 127 -0.96 -38.99 2.34
N ALA A 128 -2.14 -38.59 2.81
CA ALA A 128 -2.52 -37.25 3.26
C ALA A 128 -2.04 -36.91 4.70
N HIS A 129 -0.92 -37.51 5.15
CA HIS A 129 -0.26 -37.17 6.41
C HIS A 129 1.25 -37.03 6.16
N ARG A 130 1.78 -35.85 6.50
CA ARG A 130 3.18 -35.47 6.30
C ARG A 130 4.04 -36.30 7.25
N ASN A 131 4.59 -37.41 6.77
CA ASN A 131 5.52 -38.24 7.54
C ASN A 131 6.92 -37.65 7.42
N LEU A 132 7.37 -36.96 8.47
CA LEU A 132 8.76 -36.50 8.62
C LEU A 132 9.75 -37.66 8.87
N THR A 133 9.24 -38.88 9.07
CA THR A 133 10.00 -40.10 9.29
C THR A 133 10.18 -40.90 8.00
N GLY A 134 11.42 -41.34 7.75
CA GLY A 134 11.85 -42.22 6.67
C GLY A 134 12.91 -43.21 7.14
N SER A 135 13.28 -44.20 6.31
CA SER A 135 14.20 -45.27 6.72
C SER A 135 15.57 -44.80 7.23
N CYS A 136 15.98 -43.58 6.89
CA CYS A 136 17.24 -42.97 7.31
C CYS A 136 17.20 -42.27 8.68
N ASN A 137 16.01 -41.98 9.24
CA ASN A 137 15.86 -41.27 10.53
C ASN A 137 14.96 -42.00 11.56
N VAL A 138 14.35 -43.13 11.18
CA VAL A 138 13.43 -43.91 12.05
C VAL A 138 14.06 -44.46 13.33
N ASN A 139 15.38 -44.67 13.36
CA ASN A 139 16.08 -45.23 14.53
C ASN A 139 16.55 -44.16 15.53
N CYS A 140 16.39 -42.87 15.22
CA CYS A 140 16.96 -41.79 16.05
C CYS A 140 16.03 -41.30 17.17
N GLY A 141 14.76 -41.71 17.21
CA GLY A 141 13.81 -41.27 18.26
C GLY A 141 13.63 -39.74 18.30
N CYS A 142 13.65 -39.09 17.13
CA CYS A 142 13.71 -37.64 17.02
C CYS A 142 12.48 -36.95 17.61
N LYS A 143 12.73 -35.83 18.31
CA LYS A 143 11.66 -34.90 18.69
C LYS A 143 11.14 -34.19 17.44
N ILE A 144 9.88 -34.44 17.11
CA ILE A 144 9.19 -33.82 15.97
C ILE A 144 8.66 -32.41 16.27
N HIS A 145 8.72 -31.97 17.54
CA HIS A 145 8.22 -30.67 17.99
C HIS A 145 9.34 -29.61 18.12
N GLU A 146 10.58 -29.91 17.73
CA GLU A 146 11.72 -29.00 17.86
C GLU A 146 12.23 -28.61 16.47
N TYR A 147 11.88 -27.39 16.04
CA TYR A 147 12.27 -26.85 14.74
C TYR A 147 13.63 -26.16 14.81
N GLU A 148 14.66 -26.83 14.28
CA GLU A 148 16.03 -26.32 14.17
C GLU A 148 16.55 -26.61 12.76
N PRO A 149 16.11 -25.85 11.74
CA PRO A 149 16.35 -26.23 10.35
C PRO A 149 17.85 -26.32 10.03
N VAL A 150 18.20 -27.34 9.26
CA VAL A 150 19.57 -27.55 8.75
C VAL A 150 19.55 -27.71 7.23
N CYS A 151 20.56 -27.14 6.57
CA CYS A 151 20.75 -27.26 5.13
C CYS A 151 21.71 -28.42 4.84
N GLY A 152 21.20 -29.48 4.21
CA GLY A 152 22.04 -30.60 3.77
C GLY A 152 22.94 -30.22 2.60
N SER A 153 24.04 -30.96 2.43
CA SER A 153 24.95 -30.84 1.27
C SER A 153 24.26 -31.11 -0.08
N ASP A 154 23.04 -31.64 -0.05
CA ASP A 154 22.16 -31.89 -1.20
C ASP A 154 21.28 -30.69 -1.59
N GLY A 155 21.37 -29.58 -0.85
CA GLY A 155 20.58 -28.38 -1.06
C GLY A 155 19.13 -28.50 -0.55
N ILE A 156 18.83 -29.51 0.26
CA ILE A 156 17.51 -29.73 0.86
C ILE A 156 17.55 -29.23 2.31
N THR A 157 16.51 -28.50 2.71
CA THR A 157 16.35 -28.09 4.11
C THR A 157 15.62 -29.19 4.88
N TYR A 158 16.21 -29.61 5.99
CA TYR A 158 15.66 -30.61 6.90
C TYR A 158 15.15 -29.93 8.16
N PHE A 159 14.11 -30.50 8.78
CA PHE A 159 13.41 -29.92 9.92
C PHE A 159 14.28 -29.71 11.16
N ASN A 160 15.13 -30.69 11.46
CA ASN A 160 16.13 -30.64 12.53
C ASN A 160 17.30 -31.60 12.21
N PRO A 161 18.47 -31.49 12.87
CA PRO A 161 19.62 -32.35 12.58
C PRO A 161 19.33 -33.84 12.79
N CYS A 162 18.46 -34.19 13.74
CA CYS A 162 18.05 -35.57 13.99
C CYS A 162 17.25 -36.15 12.81
N LEU A 163 16.29 -35.39 12.27
CA LEU A 163 15.48 -35.78 11.11
C LEU A 163 16.28 -35.76 9.79
N ALA A 164 17.43 -35.09 9.77
CA ALA A 164 18.46 -35.22 8.72
C ALA A 164 19.36 -36.47 8.91
N GLY A 165 19.20 -37.19 10.02
CA GLY A 165 19.95 -38.41 10.34
C GLY A 165 21.41 -38.14 10.74
N CYS A 166 21.74 -36.94 11.23
CA CYS A 166 23.11 -36.57 11.62
C CYS A 166 23.47 -37.15 13.00
N ILE A 167 24.67 -37.72 13.12
CA ILE A 167 25.17 -38.36 14.35
C ILE A 167 26.09 -37.41 15.12
N SER A 168 26.90 -36.64 14.41
CA SER A 168 27.99 -35.84 14.97
C SER A 168 27.75 -34.34 14.73
N GLY A 169 27.82 -33.53 15.78
CA GLY A 169 27.69 -32.07 15.73
C GLY A 169 29.03 -31.37 16.03
N GLY A 170 29.49 -30.52 15.13
CA GLY A 170 30.71 -29.73 15.26
C GLY A 170 30.59 -28.56 16.24
N ASN A 171 31.74 -28.11 16.75
CA ASN A 171 31.80 -27.08 17.80
C ASN A 171 31.28 -25.70 17.36
N HIS A 172 30.56 -25.07 18.28
CA HIS A 172 29.90 -23.77 18.16
C HIS A 172 30.88 -22.61 18.37
N SER A 173 31.85 -22.41 17.46
CA SER A 173 32.82 -21.32 17.57
C SER A 173 32.46 -20.06 16.75
N THR A 174 31.54 -20.16 15.78
CA THR A 174 31.22 -19.04 14.85
C THR A 174 29.73 -18.77 14.66
N GLY A 175 28.85 -19.37 15.48
CA GLY A 175 27.39 -19.23 15.36
C GLY A 175 26.75 -20.13 14.29
N VAL A 176 27.54 -20.86 13.49
CA VAL A 176 27.07 -21.87 12.54
C VAL A 176 27.57 -23.24 12.99
N ARG A 177 26.66 -24.16 13.39
CA ARG A 177 27.04 -25.55 13.69
C ARG A 177 27.06 -26.37 12.41
N ASN A 178 28.12 -27.15 12.23
CA ASN A 178 28.25 -28.09 11.13
C ASN A 178 27.94 -29.49 11.65
N TYR A 179 27.05 -30.21 10.99
CA TYR A 179 26.61 -31.56 11.32
C TYR A 179 27.18 -32.52 10.28
N THR A 180 27.71 -33.65 10.72
CA THR A 180 28.31 -34.67 9.86
C THR A 180 27.64 -36.03 10.05
N GLU A 181 27.89 -36.93 9.10
CA GLU A 181 27.32 -38.30 9.08
C GLU A 181 25.79 -38.27 9.03
N CYS A 182 25.23 -37.38 8.20
CA CYS A 182 23.80 -37.20 8.02
C CYS A 182 23.24 -38.23 7.05
N ALA A 183 22.63 -39.31 7.58
CA ALA A 183 22.16 -40.45 6.81
C ALA A 183 21.00 -40.12 5.82
N CYS A 184 20.21 -39.08 6.08
CA CYS A 184 19.13 -38.67 5.16
C CYS A 184 19.60 -37.72 4.05
N VAL A 185 20.82 -37.16 4.17
CA VAL A 185 21.37 -36.22 3.19
C VAL A 185 22.00 -37.01 2.05
N GLN A 186 21.34 -37.05 0.89
CA GLN A 186 21.79 -37.85 -0.25
C GLN A 186 22.78 -37.07 -1.13
N SER A 187 23.97 -37.59 -1.44
CA SER A 187 24.72 -37.03 -2.58
C SER A 187 24.02 -37.41 -3.87
N ARG A 188 23.62 -36.38 -4.63
CA ARG A 188 23.31 -36.55 -6.05
C ARG A 188 24.62 -36.61 -6.83
N GLN A 189 25.04 -37.81 -7.25
CA GLN A 189 26.02 -37.94 -8.33
C GLN A 189 25.28 -37.99 -9.66
N VAL A 190 25.43 -36.94 -10.47
CA VAL A 190 24.91 -36.92 -11.84
C VAL A 190 25.90 -37.67 -12.72
N ILE A 191 25.63 -38.95 -12.98
CA ILE A 191 26.42 -39.73 -13.94
C ILE A 191 25.88 -39.38 -15.32
N THR A 192 26.57 -38.51 -16.05
CA THR A 192 26.38 -38.38 -17.51
C THR A 192 27.18 -39.49 -18.19
N PRO A 193 26.54 -40.52 -18.78
CA PRO A 193 27.29 -41.52 -19.54
C PRO A 193 28.00 -40.85 -20.74
N PRO A 194 29.22 -41.27 -21.10
CA PRO A 194 29.91 -40.72 -22.26
C PRO A 194 29.11 -41.01 -23.53
N THR A 195 28.85 -39.96 -24.33
CA THR A 195 28.16 -40.06 -25.61
C THR A 195 29.06 -40.77 -26.62
N VAL A 196 28.84 -42.07 -26.84
CA VAL A 196 29.29 -42.74 -28.07
C VAL A 196 28.25 -42.43 -29.15
N GLY A 197 28.72 -41.84 -30.25
CA GLY A 197 27.93 -41.01 -31.14
C GLY A 197 26.68 -41.66 -31.75
N GLN A 198 25.54 -40.98 -31.61
CA GLN A 198 24.51 -40.90 -32.64
C GLN A 198 23.70 -39.60 -32.43
N ARG A 199 23.47 -38.84 -33.51
CA ARG A 199 22.72 -37.58 -33.50
C ARG A 199 21.26 -37.82 -33.11
N SER A 200 20.72 -36.87 -32.34
CA SER A 200 19.34 -36.70 -31.86
C SER A 200 18.78 -37.87 -31.06
N GLN A 201 18.54 -37.68 -29.75
CA GLN A 201 17.42 -38.19 -28.92
C GLN A 201 17.63 -37.77 -27.44
N LEU A 202 16.53 -37.74 -26.67
CA LEU A 202 16.42 -37.33 -25.27
C LEU A 202 17.65 -37.65 -24.40
N ARG A 203 18.17 -36.63 -23.70
CA ARG A 203 19.28 -36.77 -22.75
C ARG A 203 18.74 -37.42 -21.47
N LEU A 204 18.85 -38.75 -21.40
CA LEU A 204 18.44 -39.52 -20.23
C LEU A 204 19.47 -39.28 -19.11
N VAL A 205 19.12 -38.44 -18.14
CA VAL A 205 19.93 -38.17 -16.95
C VAL A 205 19.54 -39.20 -15.89
N ILE A 206 20.34 -40.26 -15.73
CA ILE A 206 20.16 -41.24 -14.65
C ILE A 206 20.78 -40.65 -13.38
N VAL A 207 19.94 -40.13 -12.49
CA VAL A 207 20.38 -39.71 -11.15
C VAL A 207 20.37 -40.96 -10.26
N LYS A 208 21.54 -41.56 -10.03
CA LYS A 208 21.69 -42.55 -8.96
C LYS A 208 21.87 -41.81 -7.64
N THR A 209 20.87 -41.87 -6.78
CA THR A 209 20.95 -41.42 -5.38
C THR A 209 21.57 -42.55 -4.57
N TYR A 210 22.84 -42.41 -4.19
CA TYR A 210 23.45 -43.28 -3.19
C TYR A 210 23.16 -42.67 -1.80
N LEU A 211 22.85 -43.51 -0.80
CA LEU A 211 22.99 -43.09 0.60
C LEU A 211 24.47 -42.79 0.79
N ASN A 212 24.80 -41.52 0.99
CA ASN A 212 26.17 -41.13 1.24
C ASN A 212 26.51 -41.47 2.68
N GLU A 213 27.62 -42.17 2.90
CA GLU A 213 28.19 -42.34 4.25
C GLU A 213 28.71 -41.00 4.81
N ASN A 214 28.94 -40.00 3.94
CA ASN A 214 29.55 -38.71 4.29
C ASN A 214 28.63 -37.49 4.02
N GLY A 215 27.32 -37.62 4.23
CA GLY A 215 26.41 -36.46 4.19
C GLY A 215 26.75 -35.47 5.31
N TYR A 216 26.76 -34.17 5.00
CA TYR A 216 26.90 -33.12 6.01
C TYR A 216 25.78 -32.10 5.88
N ALA A 217 25.45 -31.40 6.96
CA ALA A 217 24.45 -30.36 6.99
C ALA A 217 24.92 -29.18 7.83
N VAL A 218 24.60 -27.95 7.42
CA VAL A 218 24.92 -26.73 8.17
C VAL A 218 23.67 -26.18 8.84
N SER A 219 23.85 -25.55 10.00
CA SER A 219 22.73 -24.87 10.69
C SER A 219 22.12 -23.79 9.82
N GLY A 220 20.78 -23.69 9.85
CA GLY A 220 20.02 -22.74 9.06
C GLY A 220 19.35 -23.37 7.84
N LYS A 221 18.48 -22.58 7.20
CA LYS A 221 17.82 -22.97 5.95
C LYS A 221 18.83 -22.87 4.80
N CYS A 222 18.61 -23.65 3.74
CA CYS A 222 19.43 -23.48 2.54
C CYS A 222 19.20 -22.12 1.90
N ASP A 223 20.29 -21.46 1.47
CA ASP A 223 20.24 -20.18 0.78
C ASP A 223 19.46 -20.30 -0.54
N ARG A 224 18.60 -19.32 -0.79
CA ARG A 224 17.85 -19.19 -2.06
C ARG A 224 18.54 -18.17 -2.94
N THR A 225 18.97 -18.56 -4.14
CA THR A 225 19.39 -17.60 -5.17
C THR A 225 18.17 -16.97 -5.84
N CYS A 226 17.50 -16.07 -5.12
CA CYS A 226 16.30 -15.41 -5.61
C CYS A 226 16.62 -14.07 -6.29
N ASN A 227 16.84 -14.09 -7.61
CA ASN A 227 17.05 -12.86 -8.39
C ASN A 227 15.79 -11.98 -8.54
N THR A 228 14.64 -12.42 -8.03
CA THR A 228 13.36 -11.71 -8.12
C THR A 228 13.07 -10.79 -6.93
N LEU A 229 13.94 -10.72 -5.91
CA LEU A 229 13.79 -9.82 -4.77
C LEU A 229 13.82 -8.35 -5.18
N ILE A 230 14.86 -7.91 -5.87
CA ILE A 230 15.03 -6.52 -6.32
C ILE A 230 13.84 -6.08 -7.18
N PRO A 231 13.41 -6.81 -8.23
CA PRO A 231 12.25 -6.41 -9.00
C PRO A 231 10.96 -6.39 -8.16
N PHE A 232 10.78 -7.31 -7.20
CA PHE A 232 9.65 -7.26 -6.27
C PHE A 232 9.63 -5.95 -5.47
N LEU A 233 10.76 -5.53 -4.90
CA LEU A 233 10.86 -4.27 -4.15
C LEU A 233 10.58 -3.04 -5.02
N VAL A 234 11.03 -3.05 -6.28
CA VAL A 234 10.74 -1.98 -7.25
C VAL A 234 9.26 -1.91 -7.58
N PHE A 235 8.61 -3.06 -7.86
CA PHE A 235 7.17 -3.08 -8.12
C PHE A 235 6.37 -2.68 -6.88
N LEU A 236 6.78 -3.11 -5.69
CA LEU A 236 6.17 -2.70 -4.44
C LEU A 236 6.24 -1.18 -4.28
N PHE A 237 7.41 -0.57 -4.52
CA PHE A 237 7.61 0.89 -4.50
C PHE A 237 6.66 1.61 -5.45
N ILE A 238 6.53 1.13 -6.69
CA ILE A 238 5.65 1.74 -7.70
C ILE A 238 4.18 1.65 -7.26
N VAL A 239 3.75 0.47 -6.78
CA VAL A 239 2.37 0.23 -6.34
C VAL A 239 2.01 1.11 -5.15
N THR A 240 2.89 1.23 -4.16
CA THR A 240 2.67 2.06 -2.97
C THR A 240 2.68 3.54 -3.33
N LEU A 241 3.57 3.99 -4.22
CA LEU A 241 3.61 5.37 -4.72
C LEU A 241 2.32 5.76 -5.42
N ILE A 242 1.84 4.92 -6.35
CA ILE A 242 0.60 5.19 -7.10
C ILE A 242 -0.62 5.19 -6.17
N THR A 243 -0.66 4.26 -5.22
CA THR A 243 -1.75 4.20 -4.21
C THR A 243 -1.76 5.45 -3.33
N ALA A 244 -0.60 5.89 -2.86
CA ALA A 244 -0.45 7.09 -2.05
C ALA A 244 -0.82 8.38 -2.81
N CYS A 245 -0.54 8.43 -4.12
CA CYS A 245 -0.92 9.54 -4.99
C CYS A 245 -2.44 9.77 -5.08
N ALA A 246 -3.26 8.74 -4.86
CA ALA A 246 -4.72 8.88 -4.86
C ALA A 246 -5.28 9.50 -3.56
N GLN A 247 -4.54 9.45 -2.45
CA GLN A 247 -5.06 9.85 -1.13
C GLN A 247 -5.46 11.33 -1.06
N PRO A 248 -4.66 12.31 -1.54
CA PRO A 248 -5.05 13.72 -1.53
C PRO A 248 -6.33 13.98 -2.35
N SER A 249 -6.51 13.26 -3.45
CA SER A 249 -7.71 13.36 -4.29
C SER A 249 -8.96 12.92 -3.54
N ALA A 250 -8.89 11.81 -2.79
CA ALA A 250 -10.00 11.33 -1.97
C ALA A 250 -10.37 12.34 -0.87
N VAL A 251 -9.38 12.91 -0.18
CA VAL A 251 -9.61 13.93 0.87
C VAL A 251 -10.29 15.17 0.31
N ILE A 252 -9.86 15.66 -0.86
CA ILE A 252 -10.47 16.83 -1.51
C ILE A 252 -11.92 16.54 -1.91
N VAL A 253 -12.21 15.34 -2.43
CA VAL A 253 -13.58 14.93 -2.74
C VAL A 253 -14.43 14.89 -1.47
N THR A 254 -13.92 14.35 -0.36
CA THR A 254 -14.60 14.38 0.94
C THR A 254 -14.93 15.81 1.36
N LEU A 255 -13.94 16.71 1.38
CA LEU A 255 -14.10 18.09 1.84
C LEU A 255 -15.06 18.92 0.98
N ARG A 256 -15.16 18.60 -0.31
CA ARG A 256 -16.08 19.24 -1.27
C ARG A 256 -17.48 18.64 -1.24
N SER A 257 -17.65 17.47 -0.61
CA SER A 257 -18.95 16.81 -0.48
C SER A 257 -19.79 17.35 0.67
N VAL A 258 -19.16 18.08 1.61
CA VAL A 258 -19.79 18.62 2.81
C VAL A 258 -19.66 20.15 2.86
N GLU A 259 -20.53 20.79 3.64
CA GLU A 259 -20.53 22.24 3.85
C GLU A 259 -19.31 22.68 4.68
N ASP A 260 -18.85 23.92 4.50
CA ASP A 260 -17.60 24.43 5.08
C ASP A 260 -17.53 24.24 6.61
N GLY A 261 -18.65 24.46 7.31
CA GLY A 261 -18.75 24.30 8.77
C GLY A 261 -18.72 22.85 9.27
N GLU A 262 -19.03 21.87 8.42
CA GLU A 262 -19.12 20.44 8.79
C GLU A 262 -17.86 19.64 8.40
N ARG A 263 -16.87 20.26 7.73
CA ARG A 263 -15.65 19.60 7.22
C ARG A 263 -14.83 18.84 8.27
N PRO A 264 -14.45 19.43 9.42
CA PRO A 264 -13.65 18.70 10.42
C PRO A 264 -14.42 17.53 11.00
N PHE A 265 -15.73 17.69 11.18
CA PHE A 265 -16.61 16.64 11.67
C PHE A 265 -16.73 15.48 10.66
N ALA A 266 -16.84 15.79 9.36
CA ALA A 266 -16.84 14.79 8.29
C ALA A 266 -15.53 13.98 8.25
N LEU A 267 -14.37 14.65 8.37
CA LEU A 267 -13.08 13.96 8.45
C LEU A 267 -12.97 13.08 9.71
N GLY A 268 -13.48 13.57 10.85
CA GLY A 268 -13.58 12.78 12.08
C GLY A 268 -14.41 11.51 11.88
N MET A 269 -15.57 11.62 11.23
CA MET A 269 -16.38 10.44 10.94
C MET A 269 -15.75 9.50 9.93
N GLN A 270 -15.08 10.03 8.90
CA GLN A 270 -14.30 9.20 7.98
C GLN A 270 -13.21 8.43 8.73
N PHE A 271 -12.52 9.06 9.69
CA PHE A 271 -11.52 8.39 10.53
C PHE A 271 -12.11 7.26 11.38
N VAL A 272 -13.29 7.47 11.98
CA VAL A 272 -13.99 6.41 12.72
C VAL A 272 -14.35 5.24 11.80
N LEU A 273 -14.87 5.49 10.60
CA LEU A 273 -15.15 4.46 9.61
C LEU A 273 -13.89 3.68 9.22
N LEU A 274 -12.78 4.37 8.98
CA LEU A 274 -11.50 3.73 8.65
C LEU A 274 -11.02 2.83 9.79
N ARG A 275 -11.06 3.32 11.03
CA ARG A 275 -10.58 2.54 12.19
C ARG A 275 -11.42 1.30 12.41
N THR A 276 -12.74 1.43 12.33
CA THR A 276 -13.70 0.35 12.59
C THR A 276 -13.76 -0.67 11.47
N LEU A 277 -13.74 -0.25 10.21
CA LEU A 277 -13.95 -1.13 9.04
C LEU A 277 -12.66 -1.57 8.35
N ALA A 278 -11.55 -0.84 8.51
CA ALA A 278 -10.27 -1.21 7.91
C ALA A 278 -9.24 -1.63 8.97
N TYR A 279 -8.82 -0.74 9.87
CA TYR A 279 -7.64 -0.99 10.72
C TYR A 279 -7.80 -2.19 11.65
N ILE A 280 -8.96 -2.35 12.30
CA ILE A 280 -9.21 -3.45 13.24
C ILE A 280 -9.42 -4.79 12.51
N PRO A 281 -10.34 -4.91 11.53
CA PRO A 281 -10.62 -6.21 10.91
C PRO A 281 -9.50 -6.69 9.97
N THR A 282 -8.73 -5.79 9.35
CA THR A 282 -7.73 -6.17 8.34
C THR A 282 -6.70 -7.16 8.85
N PRO A 283 -5.98 -6.90 9.96
CA PRO A 283 -5.04 -7.89 10.48
C PRO A 283 -5.68 -9.23 10.82
N ILE A 284 -6.95 -9.24 11.24
CA ILE A 284 -7.68 -10.45 11.62
C ILE A 284 -7.97 -11.32 10.40
N TYR A 285 -8.61 -10.77 9.35
CA TYR A 285 -8.96 -11.58 8.19
C TYR A 285 -7.76 -11.84 7.26
N PHE A 286 -6.81 -10.91 7.11
CA PHE A 286 -5.56 -11.21 6.40
C PHE A 286 -4.74 -12.26 7.15
N GLY A 287 -4.64 -12.17 8.48
CA GLY A 287 -3.96 -13.17 9.31
C GLY A 287 -4.59 -14.55 9.13
N ALA A 288 -5.92 -14.65 9.27
CA ALA A 288 -6.66 -15.89 9.07
C ALA A 288 -6.46 -16.50 7.67
N VAL A 289 -6.46 -15.66 6.62
CA VAL A 289 -6.22 -16.11 5.24
C VAL A 289 -4.78 -16.58 5.05
N ILE A 290 -3.80 -15.86 5.62
CA ILE A 290 -2.38 -16.27 5.57
C ILE A 290 -2.18 -17.61 6.27
N ASP A 291 -2.82 -17.82 7.41
CA ASP A 291 -2.74 -19.06 8.20
C ASP A 291 -3.27 -20.29 7.46
N THR A 292 -4.18 -20.12 6.48
CA THR A 292 -4.59 -21.23 5.60
C THR A 292 -3.46 -21.80 4.75
N THR A 293 -2.40 -21.02 4.54
CA THR A 293 -1.21 -21.43 3.78
C THR A 293 -0.10 -21.99 4.65
N CYS A 294 -0.36 -22.13 5.96
CA CYS A 294 0.61 -22.68 6.89
C CYS A 294 0.88 -24.16 6.58
N MET A 295 2.15 -24.48 6.35
CA MET A 295 2.62 -25.84 6.17
C MET A 295 3.00 -26.47 7.50
N LEU A 296 3.57 -25.69 8.42
CA LEU A 296 4.09 -26.22 9.65
C LEU A 296 3.72 -25.32 10.83
N TRP A 297 2.89 -25.87 11.71
CA TRP A 297 2.45 -25.21 12.93
C TRP A 297 3.41 -25.50 14.08
N GLN A 298 3.74 -24.45 14.83
CA GLN A 298 4.34 -24.61 16.15
C GLN A 298 3.34 -25.29 17.08
N GLN A 299 3.80 -26.29 17.82
CA GLN A 299 3.01 -26.98 18.84
C GLN A 299 3.75 -26.91 20.16
N ASP A 300 3.24 -26.09 21.07
CA ASP A 300 3.75 -25.99 22.43
C ASP A 300 2.69 -26.60 23.36
N CYS A 301 3.03 -27.70 24.03
CA CYS A 301 2.15 -28.38 25.00
C CYS A 301 0.74 -28.72 24.47
N GLY A 302 0.61 -29.07 23.19
CA GLY A 302 -0.67 -29.41 22.55
C GLY A 302 -1.52 -28.21 22.11
N VAL A 303 -1.04 -26.98 22.32
CA VAL A 303 -1.68 -25.75 21.81
C VAL A 303 -0.98 -25.33 20.52
N GLN A 304 -1.79 -24.98 19.51
CA GLN A 304 -1.31 -24.49 18.22
C GLN A 304 -0.81 -23.05 18.36
N GLY A 305 0.48 -22.84 18.10
CA GLY A 305 1.17 -21.55 18.17
C GLY A 305 1.29 -20.86 16.81
N SER A 306 2.41 -20.15 16.60
CA SER A 306 2.71 -19.49 15.32
C SER A 306 3.03 -20.48 14.21
N CYS A 307 2.83 -20.11 12.95
CA CYS A 307 3.28 -20.93 11.83
C CYS A 307 4.78 -20.74 11.57
N TRP A 308 5.54 -21.83 11.53
CA TRP A 308 6.98 -21.84 11.25
C TRP A 308 7.31 -21.75 9.77
N GLU A 309 6.52 -22.40 8.92
CA GLU A 309 6.77 -22.43 7.48
C GLU A 309 5.47 -22.37 6.68
N TYR A 310 5.42 -21.50 5.68
CA TYR A 310 4.27 -21.29 4.80
C TYR A 310 4.55 -21.85 3.40
N ASP A 311 3.51 -22.29 2.69
CA ASP A 311 3.62 -22.53 1.26
C ASP A 311 3.68 -21.19 0.54
N VAL A 312 4.86 -20.86 0.03
CA VAL A 312 5.13 -19.58 -0.63
C VAL A 312 4.25 -19.35 -1.86
N THR A 313 3.86 -20.41 -2.59
CA THR A 313 3.04 -20.25 -3.80
C THR A 313 1.64 -19.83 -3.41
N SER A 314 1.02 -20.62 -2.54
CA SER A 314 -0.32 -20.33 -2.01
C SER A 314 -0.35 -18.98 -1.29
N PHE A 315 0.63 -18.70 -0.41
CA PHE A 315 0.73 -17.45 0.35
C PHE A 315 0.73 -16.23 -0.60
N ARG A 316 1.54 -16.23 -1.65
CA ARG A 316 1.53 -15.14 -2.65
C ARG A 316 0.17 -14.95 -3.30
N PHE A 317 -0.49 -16.03 -3.73
CA PHE A 317 -1.78 -15.95 -4.40
C PHE A 317 -2.91 -15.47 -3.50
N VAL A 318 -3.04 -16.01 -2.28
CA VAL A 318 -4.10 -15.54 -1.37
C VAL A 318 -3.85 -14.14 -0.86
N TYR A 319 -2.59 -13.78 -0.56
CA TYR A 319 -2.25 -12.46 -0.02
C TYR A 319 -2.51 -11.34 -1.04
N PHE A 320 -1.92 -11.43 -2.23
CA PHE A 320 -2.15 -10.42 -3.27
C PHE A 320 -3.52 -10.57 -3.92
N GLY A 321 -4.09 -11.78 -3.95
CA GLY A 321 -5.46 -12.07 -4.39
C GLY A 321 -6.49 -11.27 -3.60
N LEU A 322 -6.41 -11.36 -2.27
CA LEU A 322 -7.28 -10.63 -1.36
C LEU A 322 -7.08 -9.11 -1.47
N ALA A 323 -5.84 -8.64 -1.57
CA ALA A 323 -5.54 -7.22 -1.77
C ALA A 323 -6.10 -6.69 -3.10
N ALA A 324 -5.99 -7.47 -4.19
CA ALA A 324 -6.54 -7.11 -5.50
C ALA A 324 -8.08 -7.10 -5.49
N ALA A 325 -8.72 -8.04 -4.79
CA ALA A 325 -10.17 -8.05 -4.61
C ALA A 325 -10.65 -6.81 -3.85
N LEU A 326 -9.99 -6.45 -2.75
CA LEU A 326 -10.27 -5.22 -2.01
C LEU A 326 -10.03 -3.97 -2.87
N LYS A 327 -8.98 -3.96 -3.70
CA LYS A 327 -8.73 -2.87 -4.67
C LYS A 327 -9.86 -2.76 -5.67
N PHE A 328 -10.35 -3.86 -6.20
CA PHE A 328 -11.46 -3.86 -7.14
C PHE A 328 -12.75 -3.30 -6.52
N VAL A 329 -13.05 -3.70 -5.28
CA VAL A 329 -14.16 -3.14 -4.50
C VAL A 329 -13.97 -1.63 -4.27
N GLY A 330 -12.75 -1.21 -3.90
CA GLY A 330 -12.40 0.20 -3.76
C GLY A 330 -12.56 1.01 -5.05
N PHE A 331 -12.14 0.44 -6.18
CA PHE A 331 -12.28 1.00 -7.53
C PHE A 331 -13.77 1.19 -7.89
N PHE A 332 -14.60 0.20 -7.60
CA PHE A 332 -16.04 0.28 -7.83
C PHE A 332 -16.69 1.41 -7.03
N PHE A 333 -16.33 1.56 -5.74
CA PHE A 333 -16.87 2.65 -4.92
C PHE A 333 -16.40 4.04 -5.37
N ILE A 334 -15.15 4.22 -5.77
CA ILE A 334 -14.69 5.53 -6.29
C ILE A 334 -15.35 5.83 -7.65
N PHE A 335 -15.64 4.81 -8.45
CA PHE A 335 -16.43 4.95 -9.67
C PHE A 335 -17.84 5.46 -9.39
N LEU A 336 -18.54 4.86 -8.41
CA LEU A 336 -19.84 5.33 -7.96
C LEU A 336 -19.78 6.76 -7.39
N ALA A 337 -18.73 7.10 -6.64
CA ALA A 337 -18.53 8.45 -6.12
C ALA A 337 -18.40 9.46 -7.27
N TRP A 338 -17.54 9.18 -8.26
CA TRP A 338 -17.39 10.04 -9.44
C TRP A 338 -18.70 10.16 -10.24
N TYR A 339 -19.41 9.06 -10.44
CA TYR A 339 -20.70 9.06 -11.14
C TYR A 339 -21.74 9.91 -10.40
N SER A 340 -21.81 9.80 -9.07
CA SER A 340 -22.72 10.62 -8.24
C SER A 340 -22.43 12.12 -8.36
N ILE A 341 -21.14 12.51 -8.37
CA ILE A 341 -20.72 13.90 -8.54
C ILE A 341 -21.12 14.40 -9.93
N LYS A 342 -20.84 13.59 -10.96
CA LYS A 342 -21.20 13.92 -12.35
C LYS A 342 -22.71 14.15 -12.50
N CYS A 343 -23.54 13.25 -11.97
CA CYS A 343 -24.99 13.40 -12.02
C CYS A 343 -25.48 14.65 -11.27
N LYS A 344 -24.91 14.96 -10.10
CA LYS A 344 -25.27 16.14 -9.31
C LYS A 344 -24.94 17.44 -10.05
N GLU A 345 -23.76 17.53 -10.67
CA GLU A 345 -23.36 18.68 -11.49
C GLU A 345 -24.27 18.87 -12.71
N GLU A 346 -24.60 17.78 -13.43
CA GLU A 346 -25.49 17.83 -14.59
C GLU A 346 -26.91 18.28 -14.20
N GLN A 347 -27.41 17.87 -13.03
CA GLN A 347 -28.70 18.33 -12.50
C GLN A 347 -28.70 19.83 -12.15
N LEU A 348 -27.65 20.31 -11.46
CA LEU A 348 -27.47 21.72 -11.13
C LEU A 348 -27.42 22.59 -12.40
N GLN A 349 -26.69 22.14 -13.43
CA GLN A 349 -26.65 22.82 -14.72
C GLN A 349 -28.04 22.86 -15.38
N ARG A 350 -28.78 21.74 -15.40
CA ARG A 350 -30.15 21.71 -15.96
C ARG A 350 -31.12 22.62 -15.19
N GLN A 351 -31.00 22.73 -13.87
CA GLN A 351 -31.82 23.65 -13.07
C GLN A 351 -31.49 25.12 -13.40
N SER A 352 -30.21 25.46 -13.53
CA SER A 352 -29.78 26.80 -13.98
C SER A 352 -30.34 27.14 -15.36
N TRP A 353 -30.24 26.21 -16.32
CA TRP A 353 -30.83 26.35 -17.66
C TRP A 353 -32.36 26.52 -17.64
N ARG A 354 -33.07 25.90 -16.69
CA ARG A 354 -34.54 26.06 -16.52
C ARG A 354 -34.93 27.35 -15.79
N ALA A 355 -34.05 27.93 -14.99
CA ALA A 355 -34.29 29.21 -14.31
C ALA A 355 -34.03 30.42 -15.22
N SER A 356 -33.12 30.29 -16.20
CA SER A 356 -32.76 31.35 -17.14
C SER A 356 -33.78 31.75 -18.24
N PRO A 357 -34.82 30.98 -18.64
CA PRO A 357 -35.73 31.38 -19.72
C PRO A 357 -36.87 32.31 -19.31
N VAL A 358 -37.06 32.62 -18.01
CA VAL A 358 -38.19 33.46 -17.54
C VAL A 358 -37.83 34.94 -17.50
N ASN A 359 -36.55 35.30 -17.38
CA ASN A 359 -36.14 36.71 -17.27
C ASN A 359 -36.05 37.45 -18.61
N THR A 360 -36.02 36.74 -19.74
CA THR A 360 -35.81 37.37 -21.07
C THR A 360 -37.10 37.70 -21.82
N VAL A 361 -38.25 37.09 -21.46
CA VAL A 361 -39.53 37.33 -22.15
C VAL A 361 -40.30 38.51 -21.53
N SER A 362 -40.11 38.79 -20.24
CA SER A 362 -40.80 39.91 -19.58
C SER A 362 -40.25 41.29 -19.99
N GLU A 363 -39.03 41.37 -20.52
CA GLU A 363 -38.44 42.62 -21.04
C GLU A 363 -38.83 42.92 -22.51
N MET A 364 -39.25 41.93 -23.31
CA MET A 364 -39.61 42.15 -24.72
C MET A 364 -41.07 42.54 -24.96
N VAL A 365 -41.93 42.53 -23.94
CA VAL A 365 -43.37 42.88 -24.09
C VAL A 365 -43.67 44.31 -23.56
N GLY A 366 -42.69 45.02 -23.01
CA GLY A 366 -42.88 46.32 -22.37
C GLY A 366 -42.78 47.58 -23.26
N GLN A 367 -42.43 47.47 -24.55
CA GLN A 367 -42.22 48.64 -25.41
C GLN A 367 -42.87 48.49 -26.79
N ALA A 368 -44.13 48.90 -26.89
CA ALA A 368 -44.77 49.21 -28.17
C ALA A 368 -45.63 50.48 -28.06
N GLY A 369 -45.05 51.60 -28.51
CA GLY A 369 -45.74 52.80 -29.03
C GLY A 369 -45.59 54.11 -28.21
N PRO A 370 -45.72 55.30 -28.84
CA PRO A 370 -45.21 55.77 -30.13
C PRO A 370 -44.34 57.06 -29.99
N PRO A 371 -43.71 57.61 -31.05
CA PRO A 371 -42.59 58.56 -30.95
C PRO A 371 -43.03 60.03 -31.01
N GLN A 372 -42.31 60.92 -30.30
CA GLN A 372 -42.39 62.36 -30.54
C GLN A 372 -41.04 63.07 -30.39
N ASN A 373 -40.70 63.79 -31.46
CA ASN A 373 -39.50 64.59 -31.70
C ASN A 373 -39.38 65.78 -30.73
N TYR A 374 -38.16 66.20 -30.39
CA TYR A 374 -37.69 67.59 -30.54
C TYR A 374 -36.16 67.68 -30.34
N ALA A 375 -35.54 68.54 -31.15
CA ALA A 375 -34.10 68.79 -31.20
C ALA A 375 -33.69 70.08 -30.44
N ARG A 376 -32.37 70.20 -30.22
CA ARG A 376 -31.52 71.43 -30.13
C ARG A 376 -31.14 72.07 -28.77
N THR A 377 -29.83 71.98 -28.49
CA THR A 377 -28.81 73.01 -28.11
C THR A 377 -28.97 73.99 -26.92
N ARG A 378 -27.96 73.89 -26.02
CA ARG A 378 -27.21 74.91 -25.22
C ARG A 378 -27.68 76.38 -25.16
N SER A 379 -27.77 76.92 -23.93
CA SER A 379 -26.98 78.07 -23.40
C SER A 379 -27.32 78.40 -21.92
N CYS A 380 -26.34 78.93 -21.16
CA CYS A 380 -26.40 79.36 -19.72
C CYS A 380 -26.92 80.81 -19.53
N PRO A 381 -27.13 81.27 -18.27
CA PRO A 381 -26.22 82.27 -17.62
C PRO A 381 -26.01 82.06 -16.08
N THR A 382 -24.79 82.03 -15.52
CA THR A 382 -23.92 83.07 -14.86
C THR A 382 -24.31 83.63 -13.47
N PHE A 383 -23.39 83.51 -12.48
CA PHE A 383 -22.80 84.56 -11.59
C PHE A 383 -21.77 83.92 -10.61
N SER A 384 -20.44 83.96 -10.84
CA SER A 384 -19.34 84.86 -10.33
C SER A 384 -19.12 84.86 -8.79
N SER A 385 -17.91 84.60 -8.24
CA SER A 385 -16.70 85.46 -8.13
C SER A 385 -15.52 84.59 -7.59
N GLN A 386 -14.39 84.37 -8.28
CA GLN A 386 -13.11 85.16 -8.36
C GLN A 386 -12.19 84.97 -7.13
N GLY A 387 -10.89 84.65 -7.16
CA GLY A 387 -9.83 84.40 -8.17
C GLY A 387 -8.72 83.53 -7.50
N ASP A 388 -7.49 83.29 -7.95
CA ASP A 388 -6.72 83.56 -9.16
C ASP A 388 -5.38 82.75 -9.03
N ILE A 389 -4.75 82.39 -10.17
CA ILE A 389 -3.29 82.28 -10.40
C ILE A 389 -2.46 81.00 -10.02
N SER A 390 -2.18 80.20 -11.07
CA SER A 390 -0.90 79.68 -11.62
C SER A 390 0.08 78.67 -10.93
N VAL A 391 0.31 77.55 -11.65
CA VAL A 391 1.61 77.03 -12.22
C VAL A 391 2.75 76.46 -11.31
N ALA A 392 3.18 75.24 -11.71
CA ALA A 392 4.54 74.63 -11.68
C ALA A 392 5.02 73.69 -10.54
N GLN A 393 5.55 72.54 -11.00
CA GLN A 393 6.73 71.76 -10.58
C GLN A 393 6.94 71.31 -9.11
N GLY A 394 7.01 69.98 -8.94
CA GLY A 394 8.24 69.26 -8.56
C GLY A 394 8.76 69.29 -7.10
N MET A 395 9.05 68.09 -6.60
CA MET A 395 10.01 67.70 -5.52
C MET A 395 9.62 67.78 -4.03
N ASN A 396 9.53 66.57 -3.46
CA ASN A 396 10.04 66.04 -2.18
C ASN A 396 10.34 66.95 -0.95
N CYS A 397 9.79 66.44 0.17
CA CYS A 397 10.36 66.29 1.52
C CYS A 397 10.16 67.38 2.61
N LEU A 398 9.66 66.84 3.74
CA LEU A 398 9.92 67.13 5.16
C LEU A 398 9.03 68.11 5.96
N ALA A 399 8.33 67.48 6.92
CA ALA A 399 8.25 67.77 8.35
C ALA A 399 7.46 68.99 8.86
N GLN A 400 6.48 68.70 9.73
CA GLN A 400 6.16 69.55 10.87
C GLN A 400 5.68 68.70 12.06
N THR A 401 6.21 69.00 13.24
CA THR A 401 6.13 68.24 14.49
C THR A 401 5.58 69.12 15.64
N TYR A 402 4.99 68.47 16.65
CA TYR A 402 4.78 68.83 18.09
C TYR A 402 3.40 69.34 18.57
N PRO A 403 3.01 69.14 19.86
CA PRO A 403 3.70 68.41 20.97
C PRO A 403 2.85 67.37 21.77
N GLY A 404 3.55 66.53 22.56
CA GLY A 404 3.00 65.58 23.54
C GLY A 404 2.50 66.20 24.86
N PRO A 405 2.23 65.42 25.94
CA PRO A 405 3.30 64.71 26.68
C PRO A 405 2.99 63.28 27.22
N PHE A 406 4.06 62.46 27.27
CA PHE A 406 4.48 61.45 28.28
C PHE A 406 3.55 60.26 28.67
N SER A 407 4.03 59.01 28.85
CA SER A 407 5.37 58.53 29.25
C SER A 407 5.88 57.27 28.54
N GLU A 408 7.20 57.28 28.29
CA GLU A 408 8.16 56.16 28.09
C GLU A 408 8.16 55.20 29.31
N ALA A 409 8.77 54.00 29.36
CA ALA A 409 10.03 53.50 28.79
C ALA A 409 10.16 51.96 29.08
N ILE A 410 10.65 51.12 28.13
CA ILE A 410 12.00 50.45 28.11
C ILE A 410 12.08 49.18 29.01
N ASN A 411 12.60 47.99 28.66
CA ASN A 411 13.37 47.38 27.55
C ASN A 411 13.13 45.85 27.59
N SER A 412 13.04 45.13 26.46
CA SER A 412 14.11 44.30 25.83
C SER A 412 14.77 43.22 26.72
N SER A 413 14.66 41.95 26.32
CA SER A 413 15.77 41.07 25.88
C SER A 413 15.42 39.58 25.96
N ASN A 414 16.09 38.83 25.08
CA ASN A 414 16.18 37.38 24.93
C ASN A 414 16.18 36.58 26.25
N GLU A 415 15.65 35.35 26.22
CA GLU A 415 16.41 34.18 26.67
C GLU A 415 15.80 32.83 26.23
N ASN A 416 16.72 31.91 25.93
CA ASN A 416 16.50 30.49 25.65
C ASN A 416 16.31 29.71 26.96
N ALA A 417 15.49 28.64 26.95
CA ALA A 417 15.55 27.42 27.79
C ALA A 417 14.33 26.56 27.37
N LEU A 418 14.35 25.28 26.95
CA LEU A 418 15.06 24.05 27.33
C LEU A 418 14.71 23.55 28.75
N GLU A 419 14.27 22.28 28.80
CA GLU A 419 13.83 21.43 29.95
C GLU A 419 12.35 21.62 30.35
N GLU A 420 11.47 20.60 30.48
CA GLU A 420 11.60 19.15 30.77
C GLU A 420 10.99 18.21 29.73
#